data_AF-A0A932D7D9-F1
#
_entry.id   AF-A0A932D7D9-F1
#
_cell.length_a   1.000
_cell.length_b   1.000
_cell.length_c   1.000
_cell.angle_alpha   90.00
_cell.angle_beta   90.00
_cell.angle_gamma   90.00
#
_symmetry.space_group_name_H-M   'P 1'
#
loop_
_entity.id
_entity.type
_entity.pdbx_description
1 polymer ?
#
loop_
_entity_poly.entity_id
_entity_poly.type
_entity_poly.pdbx_seq_one_letter_code
_entity_poly.pdbx_strand_id
1 'polypeptide(L)' 'MKTLEPRPDRFWKKSRIAARILLKKECRPLNARDRRLARRLGEDPGVTNRLIDQGIHWLKARKNGHRLLDKHH' A
#
# COMPACT_ATOMS: atom_id res chain seq x y z
N MET A 1 17.41 -21.11 -20.36
CA MET A 1 17.14 -20.81 -18.94
C MET A 1 15.93 -19.88 -18.87
N LYS A 2 14.81 -20.27 -18.25
CA LYS A 2 13.66 -19.38 -18.09
C LYS A 2 13.96 -18.40 -16.97
N THR A 3 14.16 -17.13 -17.30
CA THR A 3 14.28 -16.03 -16.34
C THR A 3 13.04 -16.06 -15.45
N LEU A 4 13.22 -16.33 -14.16
CA LEU A 4 12.16 -16.16 -13.17
C LEU A 4 11.97 -14.66 -13.01
N GLU A 5 11.17 -14.05 -13.90
CA GLU A 5 10.69 -12.68 -13.76
C GLU A 5 10.25 -12.49 -12.29
N PRO A 6 10.90 -11.61 -11.51
CA PRO A 6 10.55 -11.43 -10.11
C PRO A 6 9.09 -11.00 -10.09
N ARG A 7 8.19 -11.88 -9.63
CA ARG A 7 6.74 -11.65 -9.64
C ARG A 7 6.48 -10.21 -9.20
N PRO A 8 6.08 -9.30 -10.13
CA PRO A 8 5.95 -7.86 -9.84
C PRO A 8 5.01 -7.60 -8.65
N ASP A 9 4.18 -8.59 -8.35
CA ASP A 9 3.14 -8.57 -7.35
C ASP A 9 3.62 -8.68 -5.88
N ARG A 10 4.81 -9.25 -5.58
CA ARG A 10 5.20 -9.46 -4.16
C ARG A 10 5.51 -8.15 -3.45
N PHE A 11 6.38 -7.33 -4.03
CA PHE A 11 6.77 -6.04 -3.45
C PHE A 11 5.65 -5.01 -3.58
N TRP A 12 4.84 -5.10 -4.63
CA TRP A 12 3.63 -4.29 -4.77
C TRP A 12 2.62 -4.54 -3.64
N LYS A 13 2.30 -5.81 -3.35
CA LYS A 13 1.40 -6.17 -2.22
C LYS A 13 1.92 -5.63 -0.90
N LYS A 14 3.21 -5.80 -0.61
CA LYS A 14 3.85 -5.27 0.61
C LYS A 14 3.78 -3.74 0.69
N SER A 15 4.05 -3.06 -0.43
CA SER A 15 3.99 -1.60 -0.52
C SER A 15 2.58 -1.06 -0.32
N ARG A 16 1.55 -1.76 -0.82
CA ARG A 16 0.14 -1.42 -0.53
C ARG A 16 -0.23 -1.60 0.93
N ILE A 17 0.34 -2.58 1.62
CA ILE A 17 0.14 -2.75 3.06
C ILE A 17 0.80 -1.60 3.82
N ALA A 18 2.04 -1.23 3.47
CA ALA A 18 2.72 -0.06 4.03
C ALA A 18 1.90 1.23 3.81
N ALA A 19 1.41 1.45 2.58
CA ALA A 19 0.54 2.57 2.23
C ALA A 19 -0.74 2.61 3.09
N ARG A 20 -1.39 1.45 3.31
CA ARG A 20 -2.57 1.36 4.19
C ARG A 20 -2.25 1.72 5.64
N ILE A 21 -1.09 1.31 6.15
CA ILE A 21 -0.67 1.64 7.51
C ILE A 21 -0.42 3.14 7.65
N LEU A 22 0.24 3.76 6.66
CA LEU A 22 0.45 5.22 6.62
C LEU A 22 -0.88 5.98 6.63
N LEU A 23 -1.81 5.63 5.74
CA LEU A 23 -3.15 6.24 5.72
C LEU A 23 -3.92 5.99 7.02
N LYS A 24 -3.76 4.82 7.65
CA LYS A 24 -4.39 4.52 8.94
C LYS A 24 -3.84 5.43 10.04
N LYS A 25 -2.52 5.69 10.05
CA LYS A 25 -1.84 6.56 11.02
C LYS A 25 -2.38 8.00 10.97
N GLU A 26 -2.74 8.49 9.78
CA GLU A 26 -3.34 9.82 9.61
C GLU A 26 -4.72 9.95 10.28
N CYS A 27 -5.50 8.86 10.33
CA CYS A 27 -6.85 8.89 10.90
C CYS A 27 -6.91 8.44 12.37
N ARG A 28 -5.98 7.57 12.81
CA ARG A 28 -5.97 7.01 14.16
C ARG A 28 -4.60 6.48 14.57
N PRO A 29 -4.32 6.39 15.88
CA PRO A 29 -3.11 5.74 16.38
C PRO A 29 -2.96 4.29 15.87
N LEU A 30 -1.71 3.90 15.58
CA LEU A 30 -1.38 2.56 15.14
C LEU A 30 -1.37 1.57 16.32
N ASN A 31 -2.00 0.41 16.16
CA ASN A 31 -1.95 -0.64 17.17
C ASN A 31 -0.57 -1.34 17.16
N ALA A 32 -0.32 -2.22 18.14
CA ALA A 32 0.96 -2.91 18.26
C ALA A 32 1.30 -3.79 17.04
N ARG A 33 0.29 -4.33 16.35
CA ARG A 33 0.46 -5.14 15.14
C ARG A 33 0.86 -4.27 13.95
N ASP A 34 0.20 -3.13 13.75
CA ASP A 34 0.52 -2.18 12.68
C ASP A 34 1.93 -1.64 12.84
N ARG A 35 2.35 -1.30 14.06
CA ARG A 35 3.72 -0.81 14.35
C ARG A 35 4.77 -1.86 14.03
N ARG A 36 4.56 -3.12 14.44
CA ARG A 36 5.46 -4.24 14.11
C ARG A 36 5.56 -4.45 12.59
N LEU A 37 4.42 -4.38 11.90
CA LEU A 37 4.38 -4.55 10.46
C LEU A 37 5.03 -3.39 9.71
N ALA A 38 4.82 -2.15 10.16
CA ALA A 38 5.46 -0.97 9.59
C ALA A 38 6.99 -1.06 9.69
N ARG A 39 7.52 -1.48 10.85
CA ARG A 39 8.97 -1.67 11.03
C ARG A 39 9.51 -2.70 10.04
N ARG A 40 8.89 -3.89 9.99
CA ARG A 40 9.31 -4.98 9.09
C ARG A 40 9.27 -4.58 7.62
N LEU A 41 8.29 -3.76 7.22
CA LEU A 41 8.17 -3.27 5.85
C LEU A 41 9.18 -2.16 5.53
N GLY A 42 9.53 -1.32 6.52
CA GLY A 42 10.58 -0.29 6.35
C GLY A 42 11.99 -0.87 6.23
N GLU A 43 12.22 -2.08 6.74
CA GLU A 43 13.48 -2.82 6.61
C GLU A 43 13.56 -3.65 5.31
N ASP A 44 12.47 -3.76 4.55
CA ASP A 44 12.41 -4.56 3.32
C ASP A 44 12.89 -3.75 2.12
N PRO A 45 14.05 -4.06 1.50
CA PRO A 45 14.62 -3.25 0.42
C PRO A 45 13.76 -3.23 -0.85
N GLY A 46 12.85 -4.20 -1.02
CA GLY A 46 11.90 -4.20 -2.13
C GLY A 46 10.70 -3.30 -1.92
N VAL A 47 10.46 -2.83 -0.68
CA VAL A 47 9.41 -1.87 -0.36
C VAL A 47 9.98 -0.47 -0.45
N THR A 48 9.95 0.10 -1.64
CA THR A 48 10.50 1.43 -1.89
C THR A 48 9.48 2.52 -1.61
N ASN A 49 9.93 3.73 -1.27
CA ASN A 49 9.07 4.91 -1.10
C ASN A 49 8.19 5.13 -2.34
N ARG A 50 8.76 5.00 -3.54
CA ARG A 50 8.02 5.12 -4.81
C ARG A 50 6.85 4.12 -4.91
N LEU A 51 7.06 2.87 -4.52
CA LEU A 51 5.98 1.86 -4.54
C LEU A 51 4.93 2.12 -3.45
N ILE A 52 5.34 2.63 -2.30
CA ILE A 52 4.42 3.06 -1.25
C ILE A 52 3.54 4.21 -1.76
N ASP A 53 4.12 5.23 -2.39
CA ASP A 53 3.40 6.38 -2.95
C ASP A 53 2.40 5.95 -4.02
N GLN A 54 2.81 5.08 -4.94
CA GLN A 54 1.90 4.46 -5.91
C GLN A 54 0.75 3.71 -5.20
N GLY A 55 1.05 3.01 -4.10
CA GLY A 55 0.05 2.34 -3.27
C GLY A 55 -0.94 3.31 -2.64
N ILE A 56 -0.48 4.47 -2.17
CA ILE A 56 -1.32 5.54 -1.62
C ILE A 56 -2.25 6.10 -2.70
N HIS A 57 -1.71 6.45 -3.87
CA HIS A 57 -2.50 6.95 -5.00
C HIS A 57 -3.56 5.92 -5.44
N TRP A 58 -3.17 4.65 -5.55
CA TRP A 58 -4.09 3.56 -5.88
C TRP A 58 -5.24 3.43 -4.86
N LEU A 59 -4.93 3.51 -3.56
CA LEU A 59 -5.92 3.44 -2.48
C LEU A 59 -6.88 4.65 -2.51
N LYS A 60 -6.33 5.86 -2.70
CA LYS A 60 -7.12 7.11 -2.81
C LYS A 60 -8.01 7.09 -4.05
N ALA A 61 -7.48 6.69 -5.20
CA ALA A 61 -8.23 6.55 -6.45
C ALA A 61 -9.37 5.54 -6.30
N ARG A 62 -9.14 4.39 -5.65
CA ARG A 62 -10.21 3.39 -5.40
C ARG A 62 -11.30 3.91 -4.46
N LYS A 63 -10.93 4.68 -3.43
CA LYS A 63 -11.89 5.35 -2.54
C LYS A 63 -12.74 6.38 -3.31
N ASN A 64 -12.12 7.09 -4.26
CA ASN A 64 -12.79 8.12 -5.08
C ASN A 64 -13.55 7.54 -6.28
N GLY A 65 -13.15 6.38 -6.80
CA GLY A 65 -13.84 5.70 -7.91
C GLY A 65 -15.24 5.22 -7.54
N HIS A 66 -15.43 4.78 -6.29
CA HIS A 66 -16.78 4.56 -5.74
C HIS A 66 -17.61 5.87 -5.73
N ARG A 67 -16.95 7.01 -5.46
CA ARG A 67 -17.59 8.34 -5.45
C ARG A 67 -17.95 8.87 -6.85
N LEU A 68 -17.39 8.30 -7.92
CA LEU A 68 -17.73 8.64 -9.30
C LEU A 68 -18.88 7.77 -9.85
N LEU A 69 -19.05 6.55 -9.33
CA LEU A 69 -20.16 5.67 -9.71
C LEU A 69 -21.47 5.98 -8.97
N ASP A 70 -21.41 6.68 -7.82
CA ASP A 70 -22.60 7.10 -7.06
C ASP A 70 -23.27 8.41 -7.58
N LYS A 71 -22.77 9.02 -8.67
CA LYS A 71 -23.24 10.33 -9.18
C LYS A 71 -24.20 10.26 -10.37
N HIS A 72 -24.73 9.09 -10.70
CA HIS A 72 -25.79 8.94 -11.70
C HIS A 72 -27.05 8.37 -11.03
N HIS A 73 -27.83 9.26 -10.44
CA HIS A 73 -29.25 9.06 -10.14
C HIS A 73 -30.02 10.23 -10.75
#